data_AF-A0A0B2AQ64-F1
#
_entry.id   AF-A0A0B2AQ64-F1
#
_cell.length_a   1.000
_cell.length_b   1.000
_cell.length_c   1.000
_cell.angle_alpha   90.00
_cell.angle_beta   90.00
_cell.angle_gamma   90.00
#
_symmetry.space_group_name_H-M   'P 1'
#
loop_
_entity.id
_entity.type
_entity.pdbx_description
1 polymer ?
#
loop_
_entity_poly.entity_id
_entity_poly.type
_entity_poly.pdbx_seq_one_letter_code
_entity_poly.pdbx_strand_id
1 'polypeptide(L)'
;MAIDPYAPIFVISVAAELAEMHPQTLRQYDRMGLVSPSRQSGRQRRYSQHDVELLREVQRLSKDGVSLEGIRRILELENQVAALRARVSELEQEVVDARRWGPDSRRVFAAGIAGDVVTLTRGQRPEQRSQAVVVWRPRPTSGATAGPIQF
;
A
#
# COMPACT_ATOMS: atom_id res chain seq x y z
N MET A 1 2.03 27.59 -6.43
CA MET A 1 2.68 26.88 -5.31
C MET A 1 1.58 26.46 -4.36
N ALA A 2 1.14 25.21 -4.40
CA ALA A 2 0.12 24.71 -3.48
C ALA A 2 0.77 24.51 -2.11
N ILE A 3 0.31 25.25 -1.10
CA ILE A 3 0.73 25.04 0.28
C ILE A 3 0.05 23.74 0.73
N ASP A 4 0.84 22.75 1.17
CA ASP A 4 0.29 21.55 1.79
C ASP A 4 -0.49 21.95 3.05
N PRO A 5 -1.82 21.74 3.11
CA PRO A 5 -2.64 22.16 4.24
C PRO A 5 -2.28 21.44 5.55
N TYR A 6 -1.55 20.34 5.48
CA TYR A 6 -1.06 19.58 6.64
C TYR A 6 0.35 20.01 7.09
N ALA A 7 1.00 20.93 6.37
CA ALA A 7 2.32 21.42 6.75
C ALA A 7 2.26 22.20 8.08
N PRO A 8 3.00 21.79 9.13
CA PRO A 8 2.95 22.44 10.43
C PRO A 8 3.81 23.72 10.44
N ILE A 9 3.21 24.84 10.02
CA ILE A 9 3.90 26.13 9.83
C ILE A 9 3.50 27.20 10.85
N PHE A 10 2.33 27.10 11.49
CA PHE A 10 1.79 28.14 12.35
C PHE A 10 2.17 27.92 13.82
N VAL A 11 2.66 28.97 14.49
CA VAL A 11 2.84 28.96 15.95
C VAL A 11 1.50 29.18 16.66
N ILE A 12 1.45 28.89 17.96
CA ILE A 12 0.20 28.97 18.75
C ILE A 12 -0.49 30.34 18.70
N SER A 13 0.26 31.44 18.68
CA SER A 13 -0.30 32.78 18.59
C SER A 13 -1.00 33.02 17.25
N VAL A 14 -0.33 32.65 16.15
CA VAL A 14 -0.87 32.78 14.79
C VAL A 14 -2.06 31.84 14.59
N ALA A 15 -1.97 30.61 15.08
CA ALA A 15 -3.09 29.67 15.02
C ALA A 15 -4.31 30.16 15.81
N ALA A 16 -4.11 30.80 16.97
CA ALA A 16 -5.19 31.37 17.78
C ALA A 16 -5.87 32.55 17.07
N GLU A 17 -5.08 33.43 16.45
CA GLU A 17 -5.59 34.55 15.65
C GLU A 17 -6.38 34.05 14.44
N LEU A 18 -5.82 33.09 13.68
CA LEU A 18 -6.50 32.49 12.54
C LEU A 18 -7.77 31.75 12.98
N ALA A 19 -7.75 31.03 14.09
CA ALA A 19 -8.93 30.31 14.58
C ALA A 19 -9.92 31.20 15.35
N GLU A 20 -9.71 32.53 15.36
CA GLU A 20 -10.56 33.52 16.05
C GLU A 20 -10.84 33.13 17.52
N MET A 21 -9.79 32.71 18.23
CA MET A 21 -9.88 32.25 19.61
C MET A 21 -8.74 32.77 20.49
N HIS A 22 -8.98 32.81 21.79
CA HIS A 22 -7.95 33.22 22.74
C HIS A 22 -6.85 32.15 22.85
N PRO A 23 -5.55 32.51 22.89
CA PRO A 23 -4.45 31.54 23.00
C PRO A 23 -4.57 30.60 24.21
N GLN A 24 -5.18 31.05 25.30
CA GLN A 24 -5.45 30.21 26.48
C GLN A 24 -6.47 29.09 26.19
N THR A 25 -7.51 29.38 25.42
CA THR A 25 -8.53 28.40 25.00
C THR A 25 -7.91 27.37 24.06
N LEU A 26 -7.09 27.83 23.11
CA LEU A 26 -6.36 26.92 22.21
C LEU A 26 -5.44 25.97 23.01
N ARG A 27 -4.72 26.48 24.02
CA ARG A 27 -3.94 25.63 24.94
C ARG A 27 -4.80 24.63 25.71
N GLN A 28 -6.02 25.00 26.09
CA GLN A 28 -6.95 24.10 26.77
C GLN A 28 -7.36 22.96 25.83
N TYR A 29 -7.75 23.28 24.59
CA TYR A 29 -8.17 22.31 23.58
C TYR A 29 -7.04 21.34 23.21
N ASP A 30 -5.82 21.89 23.06
CA ASP A 30 -4.60 21.12 22.81
C ASP A 30 -4.26 20.18 23.99
N ARG A 31 -4.42 20.62 25.25
CA ARG A 31 -4.26 19.72 26.42
C ARG A 31 -5.31 18.61 26.46
N MET A 32 -6.51 18.87 25.97
CA MET A 32 -7.58 17.86 25.85
C MET A 32 -7.38 16.93 24.65
N GLY A 33 -6.35 17.15 23.82
CA GLY A 33 -6.03 16.29 22.69
C GLY A 33 -6.98 16.41 21.51
N LEU A 34 -7.70 17.54 21.40
CA LEU A 34 -8.59 17.83 20.26
C LEU A 34 -7.81 18.03 18.95
N VAL A 35 -6.53 18.40 19.06
CA VAL A 35 -5.63 18.63 17.94
C VAL A 35 -4.28 18.01 18.29
N SER A 36 -3.63 17.39 17.32
CA SER A 36 -2.29 16.80 17.48
C SER A 36 -1.25 17.64 16.75
N PRO A 37 -0.76 18.75 17.34
CA PRO A 37 0.24 19.57 16.69
C PRO A 37 1.54 18.78 16.51
N SER A 38 2.13 18.89 15.33
CA SER A 38 3.44 18.30 15.06
C SER A 38 4.50 18.95 15.96
N ARG A 39 5.23 18.12 16.69
CA ARG A 39 6.34 18.57 17.54
C ARG A 39 7.63 18.51 16.74
N GLN A 40 8.09 19.66 16.25
CA GLN A 40 9.45 19.74 15.74
C GLN A 40 10.45 19.57 16.90
N SER A 41 11.56 18.85 16.65
CA SER A 41 12.59 18.50 17.62
C SER A 41 12.95 19.67 18.55
N GLY A 42 12.33 19.69 19.73
CA GLY A 42 12.86 20.38 20.90
C GLY A 42 12.37 21.79 21.23
N ARG A 43 11.33 22.40 20.62
CA ARG A 43 10.87 23.68 21.22
C ARG A 43 9.47 24.23 21.03
N GLN A 44 8.79 24.09 19.89
CA GLN A 44 7.49 24.75 19.71
C GLN A 44 6.47 23.86 19.00
N ARG A 45 5.24 23.88 19.52
CA ARG A 45 4.08 23.27 18.86
C ARG A 45 3.79 24.06 17.60
N ARG A 46 3.71 23.36 16.46
CA ARG A 46 3.30 23.96 15.20
C ARG A 46 1.99 23.34 14.73
N TYR A 47 1.09 24.21 14.31
CA TYR A 47 -0.21 23.90 13.78
C TYR A 47 -0.15 24.03 12.26
N SER A 48 -0.85 23.14 11.58
CA SER A 48 -1.09 23.20 10.16
C SER A 48 -2.31 24.07 9.85
N GLN A 49 -2.56 24.34 8.57
CA GLN A 49 -3.78 25.03 8.15
C GLN A 49 -5.02 24.19 8.49
N HIS A 50 -4.92 22.87 8.30
CA HIS A 50 -5.96 21.93 8.66
C HIS A 50 -6.30 21.95 10.16
N ASP A 51 -5.28 22.04 11.03
CA ASP A 51 -5.48 22.14 12.48
C ASP A 51 -6.28 23.40 12.86
N VAL A 52 -6.04 24.51 12.17
CA VAL A 52 -6.76 25.78 12.39
C VAL A 52 -8.23 25.66 11.99
N GLU A 53 -8.51 25.02 10.85
CA GLU A 53 -9.88 24.76 10.39
C GLU A 53 -10.63 23.85 11.37
N LEU A 54 -9.97 22.80 11.85
CA LEU A 54 -10.50 21.91 12.87
C LEU A 54 -10.83 22.67 14.17
N LEU A 55 -9.94 23.56 14.62
CA LEU A 55 -10.18 24.40 15.80
C LEU A 55 -11.40 25.32 15.65
N ARG A 56 -11.61 25.89 14.45
CA ARG A 56 -12.81 26.70 14.17
C ARG A 56 -14.08 25.86 14.24
N GLU A 57 -14.05 24.65 13.70
CA GLU A 57 -15.19 23.75 13.72
C GLU A 57 -15.51 23.27 15.14
N VAL A 58 -14.49 22.91 15.93
CA VAL A 58 -14.64 22.59 17.35
C VAL A 58 -15.26 23.76 18.11
N GLN A 59 -14.82 25.00 17.83
CA GLN A 59 -15.39 26.20 18.46
C GLN A 59 -16.87 26.38 18.10
N ARG A 60 -17.24 26.15 16.83
CA ARG A 60 -18.63 26.22 16.35
C ARG A 60 -19.50 25.18 17.05
N LEU A 61 -19.09 23.92 17.06
CA LEU A 61 -19.81 22.83 17.73
C LEU A 61 -19.92 23.06 19.25
N SER A 62 -18.89 23.64 19.87
CA SER A 62 -18.93 24.01 21.29
C SER A 62 -19.94 25.13 21.56
N LYS A 63 -20.11 26.10 20.65
CA LYS A 63 -21.14 27.15 20.75
C LYS A 63 -22.55 26.59 20.56
N ASP A 64 -22.68 25.54 19.75
CA ASP A 64 -23.93 24.82 19.51
C ASP A 64 -24.32 23.87 20.67
N GLY A 65 -23.52 23.82 21.75
CA GLY A 65 -23.82 23.06 22.97
C GLY A 65 -23.26 21.64 23.01
N VAL A 66 -22.41 21.25 22.05
CA VAL A 66 -21.75 19.94 22.04
C VAL A 66 -20.61 19.93 23.05
N SER A 67 -20.49 18.84 23.82
CA SER A 67 -19.39 18.67 24.76
C SER A 67 -18.07 18.44 24.02
N LEU A 68 -16.98 19.02 24.55
CA LEU A 68 -15.64 18.88 23.97
C LEU A 68 -15.18 17.41 23.93
N GLU A 69 -15.58 16.60 24.91
CA GLU A 69 -15.34 15.15 24.91
C GLU A 69 -16.11 14.44 23.78
N GLY A 70 -17.34 14.88 23.49
CA GLY A 70 -18.12 14.38 22.36
C GLY A 70 -17.45 14.70 21.03
N ILE A 71 -17.00 15.95 20.85
CA ILE A 71 -16.27 16.38 19.66
C ILE A 71 -14.98 15.57 19.51
N ARG A 72 -14.20 15.40 20.59
CA ARG A 72 -13.00 14.57 20.58
C ARG A 72 -13.29 13.15 20.14
N ARG A 73 -14.36 12.54 20.65
CA ARG A 73 -14.73 11.17 20.29
C ARG A 73 -15.15 11.04 18.83
N ILE A 74 -15.87 12.02 18.30
CA ILE A 74 -16.24 12.07 16.88
C ILE A 74 -14.98 12.13 16.01
N LEU A 75 -14.05 13.03 16.31
CA LEU A 75 -12.80 13.16 15.55
C LEU A 75 -11.93 11.89 15.61
N GLU A 76 -11.89 11.23 16.77
CA GLU A 76 -11.20 9.95 16.90
C GLU A 76 -11.83 8.87 16.02
N LEU A 77 -13.17 8.80 16.00
CA LEU A 77 -13.90 7.85 15.15
C LEU A 77 -13.72 8.15 13.66
N GLU A 78 -13.73 9.42 13.26
CA GLU A 78 -13.47 9.82 11.87
C GLU A 78 -12.07 9.38 11.41
N ASN A 79 -11.06 9.57 12.25
CA ASN A 79 -9.70 9.11 11.99
C ASN A 79 -9.63 7.58 11.87
N GLN A 80 -10.33 6.84 12.75
CA GLN A 80 -10.40 5.39 12.67
C GLN A 80 -11.09 4.93 11.37
N VAL A 81 -12.19 5.58 10.97
CA VAL A 81 -12.88 5.29 9.72
C VAL A 81 -11.99 5.57 8.51
N ALA A 82 -11.25 6.68 8.51
CA ALA A 82 -10.30 7.00 7.45
C ALA A 82 -9.19 5.93 7.35
N ALA A 83 -8.61 5.53 8.49
CA ALA A 83 -7.57 4.49 8.55
C ALA A 83 -8.10 3.13 8.07
N LEU A 84 -9.31 2.74 8.49
CA LEU A 84 -9.95 1.50 8.06
C LEU A 84 -10.24 1.52 6.55
N ARG A 85 -10.75 2.64 6.02
CA ARG A 85 -10.98 2.79 4.57
C ARG A 85 -9.69 2.68 3.78
N ALA A 86 -8.61 3.31 4.24
CA ALA A 86 -7.29 3.17 3.63
C ALA A 86 -6.81 1.71 3.63
N ARG A 87 -6.99 1.01 4.76
CA ARG A 87 -6.61 -0.41 4.88
C ARG A 87 -7.45 -1.32 4.00
N VAL A 88 -8.76 -1.06 3.89
CA VAL A 88 -9.65 -1.79 2.98
C VAL A 88 -9.18 -1.59 1.53
N SER A 89 -8.91 -0.35 1.13
CA SER A 89 -8.40 -0.06 -0.22
C SER A 89 -7.07 -0.76 -0.51
N GLU A 90 -6.15 -0.81 0.47
CA GLU A 90 -4.87 -1.51 0.34
C GLU A 90 -5.07 -3.03 0.16
N LEU A 91 -5.92 -3.64 0.98
CA LEU A 91 -6.24 -5.07 0.90
C LEU A 91 -6.97 -5.42 -0.40
N GLU A 92 -7.87 -4.56 -0.87
CA GLU A 92 -8.54 -4.72 -2.16
C GLU A 92 -7.53 -4.70 -3.31
N GLN A 93 -6.54 -3.80 -3.24
CA GLN A 93 -5.43 -3.74 -4.20
C GLN A 93 -4.62 -5.04 -4.18
N GLU A 94 -4.25 -5.53 -2.99
CA GLU A 94 -3.50 -6.78 -2.82
C GLU A 94 -4.27 -7.99 -3.38
N VAL A 95 -5.58 -8.06 -3.17
CA VAL A 95 -6.43 -9.12 -3.75
C VAL A 95 -6.46 -9.02 -5.28
N VAL A 96 -6.55 -7.81 -5.84
CA VAL A 96 -6.50 -7.60 -7.30
C VAL A 96 -5.15 -8.03 -7.86
N ASP A 97 -4.05 -7.66 -7.22
CA ASP A 97 -2.70 -8.01 -7.65
C ASP A 97 -2.45 -9.52 -7.50
N ALA A 98 -2.92 -10.15 -6.43
CA ALA A 98 -2.87 -11.60 -6.25
C ALA A 98 -3.69 -12.35 -7.32
N ARG A 99 -4.83 -11.79 -7.77
CA ARG A 99 -5.62 -12.34 -8.88
C ARG A 99 -4.97 -12.10 -10.23
N ARG A 100 -4.23 -11.00 -10.41
CA ARG A 100 -3.44 -10.73 -11.62
C ARG A 100 -2.21 -11.64 -11.69
N TRP A 101 -1.59 -11.94 -10.55
CA TRP A 101 -0.42 -12.81 -10.43
C TRP A 101 -0.76 -14.28 -10.10
N GLY A 102 -2.04 -14.66 -9.98
CA GLY A 102 -2.44 -16.07 -9.86
C GLY A 102 -3.86 -16.42 -10.33
N PRO A 103 -4.08 -17.48 -11.17
CA PRO A 103 -3.16 -18.60 -11.43
C PRO A 103 -2.86 -18.88 -12.93
N ASP A 104 -1.59 -18.72 -13.28
CA ASP A 104 -0.84 -19.78 -13.98
C ASP A 104 -0.45 -20.93 -12.99
N SER A 105 -0.71 -20.73 -11.69
CA SER A 105 -0.42 -21.63 -10.56
C SER A 105 -1.47 -22.72 -10.29
N ARG A 106 -2.32 -23.07 -11.27
CA ARG A 106 -3.06 -24.34 -11.27
C ARG A 106 -2.57 -25.29 -12.36
N ARG A 107 -1.31 -25.10 -12.76
CA ARG A 107 -0.54 -26.09 -13.51
C ARG A 107 -0.23 -27.26 -12.58
N VAL A 108 -0.89 -28.38 -12.81
CA VAL A 108 -0.48 -29.66 -12.25
C VAL A 108 0.59 -30.23 -13.19
N PHE A 109 1.72 -30.63 -12.64
CA PHE A 109 2.73 -31.36 -13.40
C PHE A 109 2.32 -32.82 -13.40
N ALA A 110 2.01 -33.36 -14.57
CA ALA A 110 1.83 -34.79 -14.73
C ALA A 110 3.17 -35.39 -15.22
N ALA A 111 3.64 -36.42 -14.53
CA ALA A 111 4.75 -37.23 -15.00
C ALA A 111 4.19 -38.31 -15.94
N GLY A 112 4.65 -38.31 -17.19
CA GLY A 112 4.36 -39.38 -18.13
C GLY A 112 5.15 -40.64 -17.79
N ILE A 113 4.64 -41.79 -18.23
CA ILE A 113 5.28 -43.11 -18.03
C ILE A 113 6.65 -43.23 -18.73
N ALA A 114 6.98 -42.28 -19.61
CA ALA A 114 8.27 -42.18 -20.30
C ALA A 114 9.26 -41.25 -19.56
N GLY A 115 8.89 -40.71 -18.40
CA GLY A 115 9.72 -39.80 -17.60
C GLY A 115 9.66 -38.34 -18.02
N ASP A 116 8.77 -37.97 -18.94
CA ASP A 116 8.53 -36.59 -19.35
C ASP A 116 7.61 -35.85 -18.38
N VAL A 117 7.83 -34.53 -18.21
CA VAL A 117 7.01 -33.67 -17.35
C VAL A 117 6.17 -32.76 -18.23
N VAL A 118 4.85 -32.85 -18.09
CA VAL A 118 3.88 -32.00 -18.82
C VAL A 118 3.16 -31.08 -17.85
N THR A 119 3.19 -29.77 -18.15
CA THR A 119 2.35 -28.78 -17.46
C THR A 119 0.92 -28.88 -17.97
N LEU A 120 -0.01 -29.29 -17.12
CA LEU A 120 -1.44 -29.38 -17.43
C LEU A 120 -2.25 -28.42 -16.58
N THR A 121 -3.31 -27.86 -17.14
CA THR A 121 -4.31 -27.15 -16.36
C THR A 121 -5.16 -28.17 -15.59
N ARG A 122 -5.42 -27.95 -14.30
CA ARG A 122 -6.29 -28.81 -13.49
C ARG A 122 -7.64 -29.06 -14.21
N GLY A 123 -7.92 -30.33 -14.55
CA GLY A 123 -9.14 -30.74 -15.25
C GLY A 123 -8.93 -31.14 -16.72
N GLN A 124 -7.76 -30.88 -17.32
CA GLN A 124 -7.41 -31.46 -18.61
C GLN A 124 -6.96 -32.91 -18.46
N ARG A 125 -7.51 -33.78 -19.31
CA ARG A 125 -7.02 -35.15 -19.48
C ARG A 125 -5.79 -35.09 -20.40
N PRO A 126 -4.67 -35.76 -20.07
CA PRO A 126 -3.52 -35.80 -20.96
C PRO A 126 -3.94 -36.38 -22.33
N GLU A 127 -3.66 -35.67 -23.41
CA GLU A 127 -3.87 -36.19 -24.77
C GLU A 127 -2.93 -37.39 -24.99
N GLN A 128 -3.49 -38.52 -25.45
CA GLN A 128 -2.69 -39.67 -25.85
C GLN A 128 -1.86 -39.27 -27.08
N ARG A 129 -0.59 -38.91 -26.87
CA ARG A 129 0.36 -38.85 -27.97
C ARG A 129 0.60 -40.26 -28.49
N SER A 130 0.29 -40.46 -29.78
CA SER A 130 0.60 -41.65 -30.55
C SER A 130 2.08 -42.03 -30.35
N GLN A 131 2.33 -43.28 -29.98
CA GLN A 131 3.66 -43.85 -29.70
C GLN A 131 4.48 -44.09 -30.98
N ALA A 132 4.56 -43.11 -31.87
CA ALA A 132 5.34 -43.24 -33.09
C ALA A 132 6.84 -43.07 -32.76
N VAL A 133 7.56 -44.19 -32.74
CA VAL A 133 9.03 -44.23 -32.58
C VAL A 133 9.67 -43.70 -33.86
N VAL A 134 10.40 -42.58 -33.77
CA VAL A 134 11.22 -42.08 -34.88
C VAL A 134 12.61 -42.68 -34.75
N VAL A 135 13.01 -43.49 -35.72
CA VAL A 135 14.38 -44.01 -35.83
C VAL A 135 15.29 -42.86 -36.26
N TRP A 136 16.04 -42.31 -35.32
CA TRP A 136 17.04 -41.30 -35.59
C TRP A 136 18.29 -41.93 -36.21
N ARG A 137 18.71 -41.45 -37.38
CA ARG A 137 19.98 -41.83 -38.03
C ARG A 137 20.93 -40.63 -38.05
N PRO A 138 22.09 -40.71 -37.37
CA PRO A 138 23.11 -39.66 -37.47
C PRO A 138 23.73 -39.64 -38.87
N ARG A 139 23.94 -38.44 -39.43
CA ARG A 139 24.78 -38.26 -40.62
C ARG A 139 26.25 -38.35 -40.21
N PRO A 140 27.10 -39.10 -40.93
CA PRO A 140 28.53 -39.14 -40.63
C PRO A 140 29.15 -37.77 -40.87
N THR A 141 29.79 -37.23 -39.85
CA THR A 141 30.69 -36.07 -39.93
C THR A 141 31.90 -36.46 -40.77
N SER A 142 32.06 -35.87 -41.95
CA SER A 142 33.30 -36.02 -42.74
C SER A 142 34.43 -35.34 -41.98
N GLY A 143 35.31 -36.15 -41.38
CA GLY A 143 36.50 -35.69 -40.68
C GLY A 143 37.47 -34.99 -41.62
N ALA A 144 37.81 -33.75 -41.27
CA ALA A 144 38.94 -33.02 -41.82
C ALA A 144 40.24 -33.77 -41.49
N THR A 145 41.06 -33.98 -42.52
CA THR A 145 42.37 -34.63 -42.43
C THR A 145 43.35 -33.70 -41.71
N ALA A 146 43.75 -34.07 -40.50
CA ALA A 146 44.89 -33.46 -39.81
C ALA A 146 46.19 -34.03 -40.43
N GLY A 147 47.07 -33.13 -40.88
CA GLY A 147 48.39 -33.48 -41.43
C GLY A 147 49.35 -34.00 -40.34
N PRO A 148 50.34 -34.83 -40.71
CA PRO A 148 51.21 -35.49 -39.73
C PRO A 148 52.29 -34.55 -39.19
N ILE A 149 52.53 -34.65 -37.88
CA ILE A 149 53.70 -34.08 -37.19
C ILE A 149 54.87 -35.06 -37.37
N GLN A 150 56.02 -34.51 -37.79
CA GLN A 150 57.28 -35.21 -38.02
C GLN A 150 57.92 -35.69 -36.70
N PHE A 151 58.63 -36.82 -36.78
CA PHE A 151 59.79 -37.11 -35.94
C PHE A 151 60.98 -37.34 -36.86
#